data_AF-A0AAU5EX79-F1
#
_entry.id   AF-A0AAU5EX79-F1
#
_cell.length_a   1.000
_cell.length_b   1.000
_cell.length_c   1.000
_cell.angle_alpha   90.00
_cell.angle_beta   90.00
_cell.angle_gamma   90.00
#
_symmetry.space_group_name_H-M   'P 1'
#
loop_
_entity.id
_entity.type
_entity.pdbx_description
1 polymer ?
#
loop_
_entity_poly.entity_id
_entity_poly.type
_entity_poly.pdbx_seq_one_letter_code
_entity_poly.pdbx_strand_id
1 'polypeptide(L)'
;MNVIELLADLQAQHDETTARAGELRDQIEHLTATLAEAEARLANLATTTRKVIAERVPPGTEPDPPETNTAYQAIVNVFNQHPGQPFRAREPHEFLGMPTDEAAVNITRSRLGRLTRQGFLTQPGRGRYQKRT
;
A
#
# COMPACT_ATOMS: atom_id res chain seq x y z
N MET A 1 -59.04 -7.99 14.27
CA MET A 1 -57.75 -8.06 14.98
C MET A 1 -57.94 -7.46 16.36
N ASN A 2 -57.76 -8.27 17.39
CA ASN A 2 -57.91 -7.88 18.79
C ASN A 2 -56.59 -7.28 19.31
N VAL A 3 -56.65 -6.39 20.31
CA VAL A 3 -55.48 -5.81 21.00
C VAL A 3 -54.52 -6.89 21.49
N ILE A 4 -55.03 -8.05 21.90
CA ILE A 4 -54.21 -9.20 22.35
C ILE A 4 -53.37 -9.78 21.21
N GLU A 5 -53.93 -9.90 20.00
CA GLU A 5 -53.21 -10.41 18.82
C GLU A 5 -52.13 -9.42 18.38
N LEU A 6 -52.44 -8.12 18.37
CA LEU A 6 -51.47 -7.07 18.05
C LEU A 6 -50.27 -7.05 19.01
N LEU A 7 -50.52 -7.23 20.32
CA LEU A 7 -49.45 -7.29 21.32
C LEU A 7 -48.58 -8.55 21.16
N ALA A 8 -49.19 -9.68 20.81
CA ALA A 8 -48.45 -10.92 20.56
C ALA A 8 -47.54 -10.80 19.31
N ASP A 9 -48.04 -10.20 18.23
CA ASP A 9 -47.27 -9.97 17.01
C ASP A 9 -46.09 -9.01 17.26
N LEU A 10 -46.31 -7.93 18.01
CA LEU A 10 -45.25 -6.99 18.37
C LEU A 10 -44.16 -7.65 19.23
N GLN A 11 -44.55 -8.52 20.17
CA GLN A 11 -43.60 -9.27 20.99
C GLN A 11 -42.77 -10.23 20.13
N ALA A 12 -43.41 -10.96 19.21
CA ALA A 12 -42.71 -11.85 18.29
C ALA A 12 -41.70 -11.09 17.40
N GLN A 13 -42.11 -9.93 16.87
CA GLN A 13 -41.25 -9.08 16.05
C GLN A 13 -40.08 -8.49 16.86
N HIS A 14 -40.31 -8.13 18.12
CA HIS A 14 -39.25 -7.69 19.03
C HIS A 14 -38.23 -8.80 19.29
N ASP A 15 -38.69 -10.02 19.57
CA ASP A 15 -37.82 -11.15 19.87
C ASP A 15 -37.00 -11.57 18.65
N GLU A 16 -37.61 -11.58 17.45
CA GLU A 16 -36.91 -11.80 16.18
C GLU A 16 -35.84 -10.74 15.94
N THR A 17 -36.18 -9.46 16.11
CA THR A 17 -35.23 -8.36 15.92
C THR A 17 -34.07 -8.45 16.91
N THR A 18 -34.35 -8.85 18.16
CA THR A 18 -33.34 -9.04 19.20
C THR A 18 -32.40 -10.19 18.86
N ALA A 19 -32.94 -11.32 18.40
CA ALA A 19 -32.14 -12.46 17.94
C ALA A 19 -31.24 -12.07 16.77
N ARG A 20 -31.81 -11.36 15.77
CA ARG A 20 -31.05 -10.88 14.61
C ARG A 20 -29.94 -9.91 15.00
N ALA A 21 -30.19 -9.03 15.96
CA ALA A 21 -29.17 -8.13 16.49
C ALA A 21 -28.05 -8.89 17.22
N GLY A 22 -28.36 -10.00 17.90
CA GLY A 22 -27.38 -10.92 18.48
C GLY A 22 -26.48 -11.53 17.41
N GLU A 23 -27.06 -12.15 16.39
CA GLU A 23 -26.33 -12.76 15.28
C GLU A 23 -25.39 -11.78 14.57
N LEU A 24 -25.85 -10.53 14.36
CA LEU A 24 -25.03 -9.50 13.74
C LEU A 24 -23.83 -9.09 14.62
N ARG A 25 -24.00 -9.06 15.94
CA ARG A 25 -22.89 -8.79 16.86
C ARG A 25 -21.85 -9.92 16.82
N ASP A 26 -22.30 -11.17 16.81
CA ASP A 26 -21.41 -12.32 16.71
C ASP A 26 -20.64 -12.32 15.38
N GLN A 27 -21.29 -11.94 14.28
CA GLN A 27 -20.64 -11.79 12.98
C GLN A 27 -19.59 -10.66 12.98
N ILE A 28 -19.88 -9.52 13.60
CA ILE A 28 -18.93 -8.42 13.74
C ILE A 28 -17.70 -8.87 14.54
N GLU A 29 -17.89 -9.60 15.64
CA GLU A 29 -16.79 -10.12 16.44
C GLU A 29 -15.92 -11.08 15.62
N HIS A 30 -16.54 -12.02 14.90
CA HIS A 30 -15.83 -12.97 14.05
C HIS A 30 -15.03 -12.28 12.93
N LEU A 31 -15.64 -11.31 12.24
CA LEU A 31 -14.97 -10.55 11.18
C LEU A 31 -13.82 -9.70 11.73
N THR A 32 -13.99 -9.11 12.92
CA THR A 32 -12.95 -8.33 13.59
C THR A 32 -11.75 -9.21 13.94
N ALA A 33 -11.99 -10.40 14.49
CA ALA A 33 -10.92 -11.36 14.77
C ALA A 33 -10.19 -11.81 13.48
N THR A 34 -10.94 -12.09 12.42
CA THR A 34 -10.38 -12.48 11.12
C THR A 34 -9.52 -11.36 10.51
N LEU A 35 -9.96 -10.10 10.63
CA LEU A 35 -9.20 -8.95 10.17
C LEU A 35 -7.88 -8.81 10.95
N ALA A 36 -7.93 -8.88 12.29
CA ALA A 36 -6.74 -8.79 13.13
C ALA A 36 -5.71 -9.88 12.78
N GLU A 37 -6.16 -11.11 12.49
CA GLU A 37 -5.28 -12.18 12.05
C GLU A 37 -4.64 -11.88 10.68
N ALA A 38 -5.41 -11.37 9.72
CA ALA A 38 -4.90 -10.99 8.40
C ALA A 38 -3.86 -9.85 8.51
N GLU A 39 -4.11 -8.85 9.34
CA GLU A 39 -3.18 -7.75 9.62
C GLU A 39 -1.89 -8.26 10.26
N ALA A 40 -1.97 -9.17 11.23
CA ALA A 40 -0.79 -9.80 11.84
C ALA A 40 0.02 -10.60 10.81
N ARG A 41 -0.64 -11.35 9.92
CA ARG A 41 0.03 -12.06 8.82
C ARG A 41 0.71 -11.09 7.86
N LEU A 42 0.08 -9.97 7.51
CA LEU A 42 0.68 -8.93 6.67
C LEU A 42 1.92 -8.30 7.33
N ALA A 43 1.87 -7.99 8.63
CA ALA A 43 3.01 -7.48 9.38
C ALA A 43 4.19 -8.47 9.40
N ASN A 44 3.90 -9.76 9.57
CA ASN A 44 4.89 -10.83 9.51
C ASN A 44 5.53 -10.96 8.12
N LEU A 45 4.73 -10.86 7.05
CA LEU A 45 5.23 -10.88 5.67
C LEU A 45 6.09 -9.65 5.36
N ALA A 46 5.68 -8.46 5.82
CA ALA A 46 6.47 -7.24 5.67
C ALA A 46 7.83 -7.35 6.39
N THR A 47 7.84 -7.92 7.59
CA THR A 47 9.06 -8.18 8.37
C THR A 47 9.96 -9.20 7.68
N THR A 48 9.39 -10.31 7.21
CA THR A 48 10.11 -11.35 6.46
C THR A 48 10.70 -10.78 5.17
N THR A 49 9.94 -10.01 4.42
CA THR A 49 10.40 -9.37 3.17
C THR A 49 11.58 -8.44 3.46
N ARG A 50 11.50 -7.60 4.50
CA ARG A 50 12.61 -6.72 4.91
C ARG A 50 13.86 -7.52 5.28
N LYS A 51 13.71 -8.61 6.05
CA LYS A 51 14.82 -9.48 6.45
C LYS A 51 15.47 -10.15 5.23
N VAL A 52 14.67 -10.72 4.32
CA VAL A 52 15.16 -11.35 3.09
C VAL A 52 15.89 -10.34 2.20
N ILE A 53 15.40 -9.10 2.08
CA ILE A 53 16.10 -8.05 1.35
C ILE A 53 17.43 -7.72 2.02
N ALA A 54 17.47 -7.56 3.35
CA ALA A 54 18.70 -7.28 4.07
C ALA A 54 19.75 -8.40 3.91
N GLU A 55 19.33 -9.67 3.91
CA GLU A 55 20.22 -10.83 3.70
C GLU A 55 20.72 -10.96 2.26
N ARG A 56 20.00 -10.39 1.28
CA ARG A 56 20.35 -10.45 -0.16
C ARG A 56 21.16 -9.25 -0.64
N VAL A 57 21.31 -8.20 0.18
CA VAL A 57 22.12 -7.01 -0.13
C VAL A 57 23.55 -7.23 0.39
N PRO A 58 24.60 -7.14 -0.45
CA PRO A 58 25.97 -7.32 0.00
C PRO A 58 26.39 -6.23 1.01
N PRO A 59 27.28 -6.54 1.98
CA PRO A 59 27.72 -5.59 3.00
C PRO A 59 28.41 -4.41 2.32
N GLY A 60 27.84 -3.21 2.50
CA GLY A 60 28.28 -1.97 1.84
C GLY A 60 27.16 -1.13 1.24
N THR A 61 25.92 -1.63 1.23
CA THR A 61 24.74 -0.79 0.98
C THR A 61 23.94 -0.69 2.27
N GLU A 62 24.32 0.25 3.14
CA GLU A 62 23.44 0.64 4.25
C GLU A 62 22.05 0.96 3.69
N PRO A 63 20.97 0.43 4.29
CA PRO A 63 19.63 0.87 3.93
C PRO A 63 19.54 2.35 4.28
N ASP A 64 19.37 3.19 3.26
CA ASP A 64 19.16 4.63 3.44
C ASP A 64 18.06 4.88 4.50
N PRO A 65 18.21 5.91 5.35
CA PRO A 65 17.30 6.19 6.47
C PRO A 65 15.82 6.23 6.02
N PRO A 66 14.86 5.94 6.93
CA PRO A 66 13.45 5.73 6.61
C PRO A 66 12.79 6.88 5.83
N GLU A 67 13.27 8.12 5.97
CA GLU A 67 12.83 9.27 5.17
C GLU A 67 13.07 9.08 3.67
N THR A 68 14.18 8.44 3.32
CA THR A 68 14.55 8.12 1.94
C THR A 68 13.67 7.02 1.35
N ASN A 69 13.11 6.15 2.19
CA ASN A 69 12.20 5.08 1.79
C ASN A 69 10.83 5.65 1.37
N THR A 70 10.33 6.69 2.05
CA THR A 70 9.07 7.35 1.67
C THR A 70 9.22 8.13 0.36
N ALA A 71 10.29 8.92 0.22
CA ALA A 71 10.64 9.63 -1.01
C ALA A 71 10.80 8.69 -2.22
N TYR A 72 11.48 7.57 -2.02
CA TYR A 72 11.67 6.56 -3.06
C TYR A 72 10.35 5.88 -3.46
N GLN A 73 9.53 5.47 -2.50
CA GLN A 73 8.22 4.88 -2.77
C GLN A 73 7.31 5.86 -3.51
N ALA A 74 7.32 7.14 -3.13
CA ALA A 74 6.56 8.18 -3.82
C ALA A 74 6.99 8.30 -5.29
N ILE A 75 8.30 8.35 -5.56
CA ILE A 75 8.83 8.40 -6.94
C ILE A 75 8.41 7.16 -7.73
N VAL A 76 8.54 5.95 -7.17
CA VAL A 76 8.11 4.71 -7.84
C VAL A 76 6.60 4.70 -8.11
N ASN A 77 5.80 5.22 -7.18
CA ASN A 77 4.35 5.35 -7.34
C ASN A 77 3.96 6.30 -8.48
N VAL A 78 4.70 7.38 -8.73
CA VAL A 78 4.46 8.26 -9.90
C VAL A 78 4.55 7.45 -11.21
N PHE A 79 5.55 6.59 -11.36
CA PHE A 79 5.64 5.74 -12.56
C PHE A 79 4.53 4.69 -12.64
N ASN A 80 4.05 4.18 -11.49
CA ASN A 80 2.93 3.24 -11.45
C ASN A 80 1.60 3.89 -11.84
N GLN A 81 1.38 5.15 -11.44
CA GLN A 81 0.19 5.93 -11.78
C GLN A 81 0.19 6.39 -13.24
N HIS A 82 1.38 6.54 -13.83
CA HIS A 82 1.56 7.03 -15.20
C HIS A 82 2.41 6.07 -16.06
N PRO A 83 1.93 4.84 -16.32
CA PRO A 83 2.75 3.81 -16.95
C PRO A 83 3.15 4.14 -18.41
N GLY A 84 2.31 4.92 -19.11
CA GLY A 84 2.55 5.36 -20.48
C GLY A 84 3.44 6.61 -20.60
N GLN A 85 3.79 7.26 -19.49
CA GLN A 85 4.44 8.57 -19.52
C GLN A 85 5.94 8.45 -19.20
N PRO A 86 6.83 8.91 -20.11
CA PRO A 86 8.26 8.92 -19.85
C PRO A 86 8.68 10.16 -19.07
N PHE A 87 9.24 9.97 -17.87
CA PHE A 87 9.74 11.04 -17.01
C PHE A 87 11.26 11.18 -17.03
N ARG A 88 11.76 12.41 -16.90
CA ARG A 88 13.15 12.71 -16.53
C ARG A 88 13.33 12.62 -15.02
N ALA A 89 14.56 12.39 -14.54
CA ALA A 89 14.83 12.22 -13.10
C ALA A 89 14.37 13.40 -12.20
N ARG A 90 14.26 14.61 -12.75
CA ARG A 90 13.81 15.81 -12.03
C ARG A 90 12.28 15.95 -11.98
N GLU A 91 11.57 15.42 -12.97
CA GLU A 91 10.11 15.62 -13.11
C GLU A 91 9.30 14.95 -11.99
N PRO A 92 9.64 13.75 -11.47
CA PRO A 92 8.99 13.20 -10.28
C PRO A 92 9.16 14.07 -9.03
N HIS A 93 10.30 14.76 -8.89
CA HIS A 93 10.51 15.67 -7.76
C HIS A 93 9.59 16.88 -7.86
N GLU A 94 9.47 17.46 -9.05
CA GLU A 94 8.57 18.59 -9.30
C GLU A 94 7.11 18.17 -9.09
N PHE A 95 6.72 16.98 -9.53
CA PHE A 95 5.38 16.44 -9.35
C PHE A 95 5.01 16.19 -7.88
N LEU A 96 6.00 15.80 -7.07
CA LEU A 96 5.83 15.47 -5.66
C LEU A 96 6.16 16.62 -4.70
N GLY A 97 6.59 17.78 -5.22
CA GLY A 97 7.05 18.91 -4.39
C GLY A 97 8.32 18.61 -3.58
N MET A 98 9.17 17.70 -4.06
CA MET A 98 10.41 17.28 -3.39
C MET A 98 11.60 18.18 -3.75
N PRO A 99 12.70 18.17 -2.96
CA PRO A 99 13.90 18.94 -3.25
C PRO A 99 14.48 18.66 -4.64
N THR A 100 14.64 19.72 -5.45
CA THR A 100 15.16 19.63 -6.83
C THR A 100 16.64 20.04 -6.94
N ASP A 101 17.35 20.09 -5.82
CA ASP A 101 18.79 20.31 -5.81
C ASP A 101 19.52 19.19 -6.57
N GLU A 102 20.71 19.51 -7.07
CA GLU A 102 21.44 18.62 -7.96
C GLU A 102 21.80 17.29 -7.28
N ALA A 103 22.09 17.30 -5.98
CA ALA A 103 22.42 16.08 -5.24
C ALA A 103 21.20 15.14 -5.16
N ALA A 104 20.03 15.65 -4.78
CA ALA A 104 18.79 14.88 -4.70
C ALA A 104 18.37 14.28 -6.08
N VAL A 105 18.51 15.08 -7.15
CA VAL A 105 18.21 14.63 -8.52
C VAL A 105 19.23 13.59 -9.00
N ASN A 106 20.52 13.74 -8.66
CA ASN A 106 21.57 12.79 -9.03
C ASN A 106 21.38 11.43 -8.35
N ILE A 107 21.01 11.42 -7.07
CA ILE A 107 20.65 10.19 -6.33
C ILE A 107 19.48 9.48 -7.03
N THR A 108 18.46 10.23 -7.40
CA THR A 108 17.29 9.72 -8.11
C THR A 108 17.66 9.15 -9.47
N ARG A 109 18.49 9.85 -10.25
CA ARG A 109 18.96 9.37 -11.56
C ARG A 109 19.70 8.03 -11.45
N SER A 110 20.59 7.90 -10.47
CA SER A 110 21.30 6.65 -10.20
C SER A 110 20.33 5.51 -9.86
N ARG A 111 19.30 5.78 -9.05
CA ARG A 111 18.25 4.81 -8.69
C ARG A 111 17.40 4.39 -9.88
N LEU A 112 16.93 5.34 -10.69
CA LEU A 112 16.16 5.04 -11.91
C LEU A 112 16.98 4.22 -12.91
N GLY A 113 18.28 4.50 -13.03
CA GLY A 113 19.21 3.68 -13.80
C GLY A 113 19.28 2.23 -13.30
N ARG A 114 19.34 2.02 -11.98
CA ARG A 114 19.29 0.66 -11.39
C ARG A 114 17.97 -0.05 -11.69
N LEU A 115 16.84 0.63 -11.49
CA LEU A 115 15.51 0.08 -11.78
C LEU A 115 15.34 -0.30 -13.26
N THR A 116 15.95 0.47 -14.16
CA THR A 116 15.98 0.14 -15.60
C THR A 116 16.77 -1.14 -15.85
N ARG A 117 17.96 -1.29 -15.25
CA ARG A 117 18.78 -2.51 -15.39
C ARG A 117 18.12 -3.76 -14.80
N GLN A 118 17.34 -3.59 -13.73
CA GLN A 118 16.55 -4.67 -13.12
C GLN A 118 15.25 -4.97 -13.88
N GLY A 119 14.92 -4.18 -14.90
CA GLY A 119 13.74 -4.36 -15.74
C GLY A 119 12.44 -3.78 -15.15
N PHE A 120 12.46 -3.03 -14.06
CA PHE A 120 11.24 -2.40 -13.55
C PHE A 120 10.81 -1.18 -14.39
N LEU A 121 11.77 -0.49 -15.00
CA LEU A 121 11.57 0.64 -15.89
C LEU A 121 12.17 0.35 -17.27
N THR A 122 11.66 1.02 -18.29
CA THR A 122 12.27 1.12 -19.62
C THR A 122 12.86 2.52 -19.80
N GLN A 123 13.82 2.63 -20.72
CA GLN A 123 14.43 3.91 -21.10
C GLN A 123 14.11 4.21 -22.57
N PRO A 124 12.97 4.87 -22.85
CA PRO A 124 12.55 5.15 -24.23
C PRO A 124 13.40 6.25 -24.91
N GLY A 125 14.24 6.96 -24.15
CA GLY A 125 15.16 7.96 -24.69
C GLY A 125 16.19 8.40 -23.65
N ARG A 126 17.24 9.12 -24.07
CA ARG A 126 18.34 9.51 -23.18
C ARG A 126 17.82 10.27 -21.96
N GLY A 127 18.04 9.71 -20.77
CA GLY A 127 17.63 10.30 -19.49
C GLY A 127 16.12 10.31 -19.24
N ARG A 128 15.34 9.59 -20.04
CA ARG A 128 13.91 9.34 -19.82
C ARG A 128 13.70 7.94 -19.27
N TYR A 129 12.77 7.80 -18.35
CA TYR A 129 12.42 6.57 -17.69
C TYR A 129 10.91 6.40 -17.76
N GLN A 130 10.46 5.18 -17.99
CA GLN A 130 9.03 4.87 -18.10
C GLN A 130 8.76 3.54 -17.41
N LYS A 131 7.55 3.34 -16.90
CA LYS A 131 7.15 2.03 -16.37
C LYS A 131 7.26 0.97 -17.47
N ARG A 132 7.85 -0.17 -17.15
CA ARG A 132 7.73 -1.35 -18.01
C ARG A 132 6.34 -1.95 -17.82
N THR A 133 5.46 -1.75 -18.78
CA THR A 133 4.21 -2.51 -18.96
C THR A 133 4.46 -3.86 -19.60
#